data_AF-A0A4P5QRS9-F1
#
_entry.id   AF-A0A4P5QRS9-F1
#
_cell.length_a   1.000
_cell.length_b   1.000
_cell.length_c   1.000
_cell.angle_alpha   90.00
_cell.angle_beta   90.00
_cell.angle_gamma   90.00
#
_symmetry.space_group_name_H-M   'P 1'
#
loop_
_entity.id
_entity.type
_entity.pdbx_description
1 polymer ?
#
loop_
_entity_poly.entity_id
_entity_poly.type
_entity_poly.pdbx_seq_one_letter_code
_entity_poly.pdbx_strand_id
1 'polypeptide(L)'
;MLMTMDAVVLTGLGVLFIAVPRRILVAFHFQNLPQGVDYMIGLWGCVFATLGLGYALAAVAPRRNVLWVQMGIARGVLELVFSIVCAVRGLVTWEQASFGVFTALFIAAAYLVLYPREEAA
;
A
#
# COMPACT_ATOMS: atom_id res chain seq x y z
N MET A 1 15.43 -6.77 -5.59
CA MET A 1 15.39 -7.16 -4.16
C MET A 1 14.36 -6.37 -3.37
N LEU A 2 14.30 -5.03 -3.50
CA LEU A 2 13.27 -4.22 -2.82
C LEU A 2 11.85 -4.42 -3.37
N MET A 3 11.66 -4.45 -4.69
CA MET A 3 10.32 -4.71 -5.29
C MET A 3 9.75 -6.08 -4.94
N THR A 4 10.60 -7.09 -4.77
CA THR A 4 10.17 -8.40 -4.29
C THR A 4 9.74 -8.37 -2.83
N MET A 5 10.39 -7.57 -1.97
CA MET A 5 9.92 -7.36 -0.60
C MET A 5 8.59 -6.60 -0.59
N ASP A 6 8.45 -5.55 -1.40
CA ASP A 6 7.20 -4.80 -1.50
C ASP A 6 6.05 -5.66 -2.03
N ALA A 7 6.31 -6.48 -3.05
CA ALA A 7 5.36 -7.47 -3.55
C ALA A 7 4.91 -8.46 -2.45
N VAL A 8 5.86 -9.00 -1.67
CA VAL A 8 5.55 -9.92 -0.57
C VAL A 8 4.75 -9.23 0.53
N VAL A 9 5.08 -7.99 0.88
CA VAL A 9 4.35 -7.20 1.88
C VAL A 9 2.94 -6.90 1.38
N LEU A 10 2.77 -6.43 0.14
CA LEU A 10 1.47 -6.13 -0.46
C LEU A 10 0.59 -7.38 -0.59
N THR A 11 1.16 -8.49 -1.06
CA THR A 11 0.42 -9.75 -1.15
C THR A 11 0.05 -10.27 0.23
N GLY A 12 0.96 -10.23 1.20
CA GLY A 12 0.70 -10.63 2.58
C GLY A 12 -0.38 -9.77 3.25
N LEU A 13 -0.29 -8.45 3.10
CA LEU A 13 -1.27 -7.50 3.61
C LEU A 13 -2.62 -7.69 2.93
N GLY A 14 -2.64 -7.91 1.62
CA GLY A 14 -3.86 -8.19 0.85
C GLY A 14 -4.56 -9.47 1.33
N VAL A 15 -3.81 -10.55 1.52
CA VAL A 15 -4.35 -11.81 2.06
C VAL A 15 -4.87 -11.62 3.48
N LEU A 16 -4.15 -10.89 4.33
CA LEU A 16 -4.58 -10.58 5.69
C LEU A 16 -5.88 -9.75 5.70
N PHE A 17 -6.01 -8.76 4.82
CA PHE A 17 -7.20 -7.90 4.70
C PHE A 17 -8.42 -8.69 4.22
N ILE A 18 -8.22 -9.70 3.36
CA ILE A 18 -9.29 -10.61 2.92
C ILE A 18 -9.67 -11.58 4.03
N ALA A 19 -8.69 -12.20 4.69
CA ALA A 19 -8.92 -13.32 5.61
C ALA A 19 -9.42 -12.86 6.99
N VAL A 20 -8.93 -11.73 7.49
CA VAL A 20 -9.19 -11.27 8.86
C VAL A 20 -9.37 -9.74 8.98
N PRO A 21 -10.27 -9.11 8.19
CA PRO A 21 -10.45 -7.65 8.15
C PRO A 21 -10.73 -7.05 9.54
N ARG A 22 -11.55 -7.75 10.34
CA ARG A 22 -11.97 -7.29 11.66
C ARG A 22 -10.83 -7.27 12.69
N ARG A 23 -9.91 -8.24 12.63
CA ARG A 23 -8.75 -8.28 13.54
C ARG A 23 -7.77 -7.16 13.21
N ILE A 24 -7.67 -6.80 11.94
CA ILE A 24 -6.82 -5.73 11.45
C ILE A 24 -7.36 -4.37 11.88
N LEU A 25 -8.67 -4.14 11.73
CA LEU A 25 -9.32 -2.93 12.26
C LEU A 25 -9.04 -2.74 13.75
N VAL A 26 -9.21 -3.80 14.55
CA VAL A 26 -8.95 -3.75 15.99
C VAL A 26 -7.46 -3.48 16.28
N ALA A 27 -6.54 -4.10 15.55
CA ALA A 27 -5.10 -3.85 15.69
C ALA A 27 -4.73 -2.39 15.37
N PHE A 28 -5.44 -1.76 14.43
CA PHE A 28 -5.30 -0.34 14.11
C PHE A 28 -6.15 0.58 14.97
N HIS A 29 -6.70 0.11 16.10
CA HIS A 29 -7.52 0.90 17.03
C HIS A 29 -8.81 1.48 16.40
N PHE A 30 -9.30 0.89 15.30
CA PHE A 30 -10.64 1.17 14.79
C PHE A 30 -11.65 0.30 15.55
N GLN A 31 -12.34 0.91 16.51
CA GLN A 31 -13.35 0.24 17.33
C GLN A 31 -14.76 0.61 16.87
N ASN A 32 -15.70 -0.33 16.97
CA ASN A 32 -17.13 -0.11 16.70
C ASN A 32 -17.50 0.33 15.27
N LEU A 33 -16.75 -0.13 14.26
CA LEU A 33 -17.14 0.11 12.86
C LEU A 33 -18.32 -0.79 12.42
N PRO A 34 -19.21 -0.28 11.54
CA PRO A 34 -20.26 -1.09 10.92
C PRO A 34 -19.67 -2.30 10.19
N GLN A 35 -20.36 -3.45 10.21
CA GLN A 35 -19.92 -4.66 9.49
C GLN A 35 -19.72 -4.43 7.98
N GLY A 36 -20.40 -3.45 7.38
CA GLY A 36 -20.20 -3.08 5.98
C GLY A 36 -18.76 -2.62 5.66
N VAL A 37 -18.01 -2.16 6.66
CA VAL A 37 -16.59 -1.77 6.48
C VAL A 37 -15.70 -2.99 6.28
N ASP A 38 -16.06 -4.16 6.83
CA ASP A 38 -15.32 -5.42 6.61
C ASP A 38 -15.32 -5.81 5.12
N TYR A 39 -16.43 -5.56 4.41
CA TYR A 39 -16.51 -5.75 2.96
C TYR A 39 -15.57 -4.81 2.19
N MET A 40 -15.52 -3.52 2.57
CA MET A 40 -14.63 -2.55 1.93
C MET A 40 -13.16 -2.91 2.14
N ILE A 41 -12.78 -3.39 3.33
CA ILE A 41 -11.42 -3.83 3.63
C ILE A 41 -11.06 -5.10 2.86
N GLY A 42 -11.97 -6.06 2.78
CA GLY A 42 -11.77 -7.25 1.95
C GLY A 42 -11.56 -6.91 0.47
N LEU A 43 -12.36 -5.97 -0.07
CA LEU A 43 -12.20 -5.47 -1.43
C LEU A 43 -10.84 -4.79 -1.63
N TRP A 44 -10.41 -3.99 -0.66
CA TRP A 44 -9.10 -3.36 -0.66
C TRP A 44 -7.96 -4.39 -0.59
N GLY A 45 -8.16 -5.46 0.17
CA GLY A 45 -7.26 -6.61 0.22
C GLY A 45 -7.08 -7.30 -1.14
N CYS A 46 -8.15 -7.44 -1.93
CA CYS A 46 -8.08 -7.94 -3.30
C CYS A 46 -7.22 -7.04 -4.21
N VAL A 47 -7.39 -5.72 -4.08
CA VAL A 47 -6.58 -4.73 -4.80
C VAL A 47 -5.10 -4.87 -4.43
N PHE A 48 -4.77 -5.02 -3.15
CA PHE A 48 -3.39 -5.24 -2.71
C PHE A 48 -2.80 -6.59 -3.14
N ALA A 49 -3.58 -7.66 -3.08
CA ALA A 49 -3.12 -8.97 -3.54
C ALA A 49 -2.77 -8.96 -5.03
N THR A 50 -3.63 -8.35 -5.86
CA THR A 50 -3.42 -8.23 -7.31
C THR A 50 -2.27 -7.27 -7.66
N LEU A 51 -2.14 -6.14 -6.95
CA LEU A 51 -1.00 -5.22 -7.09
C LEU A 51 0.32 -5.89 -6.69
N GLY A 52 0.35 -6.65 -5.60
CA GLY A 52 1.53 -7.39 -5.15
C GLY A 52 2.01 -8.40 -6.18
N LEU A 53 1.08 -9.12 -6.84
CA LEU A 53 1.40 -9.99 -7.97
C LEU A 53 1.95 -9.20 -9.17
N GLY A 54 1.35 -8.05 -9.50
CA GLY A 54 1.85 -7.15 -10.53
C GLY A 54 3.28 -6.66 -10.26
N TYR A 55 3.60 -6.34 -9.00
CA TYR A 55 4.96 -5.97 -8.60
C TYR A 55 5.93 -7.13 -8.57
N ALA A 56 5.50 -8.33 -8.19
CA ALA A 56 6.33 -9.53 -8.31
C ALA A 56 6.74 -9.76 -9.77
N LEU A 57 5.81 -9.62 -10.71
CA LEU A 57 6.08 -9.72 -12.15
C LEU A 57 6.97 -8.57 -12.66
N ALA A 58 6.71 -7.34 -12.20
CA ALA A 58 7.53 -6.18 -12.55
C ALA A 58 8.97 -6.32 -12.02
N ALA A 59 9.16 -6.94 -10.86
CA ALA A 59 10.47 -7.18 -10.26
C ALA A 59 11.33 -8.17 -11.05
N VAL A 60 10.71 -9.10 -11.79
CA VAL A 60 11.40 -10.08 -12.65
C VAL A 60 11.90 -9.42 -13.95
N ALA A 61 11.19 -8.42 -14.48
CA ALA A 61 11.55 -7.71 -15.71
C ALA A 61 11.30 -6.19 -15.58
N PRO A 62 12.08 -5.46 -14.77
CA PRO A 62 11.80 -4.06 -14.43
C PRO A 62 11.87 -3.12 -15.64
N ARG A 63 12.85 -3.33 -16.55
CA ARG A 63 12.99 -2.52 -17.78
C ARG A 63 11.80 -2.62 -18.74
N ARG A 64 11.05 -3.73 -18.71
CA ARG A 64 9.86 -3.91 -19.57
C ARG A 64 8.58 -3.41 -18.89
N ASN A 65 8.60 -3.21 -17.58
CA ASN A 65 7.43 -2.93 -16.75
C ASN A 65 7.51 -1.57 -16.03
N VAL A 66 8.12 -0.56 -16.68
CA VAL A 66 8.27 0.80 -16.14
C VAL A 66 6.93 1.42 -15.71
N LEU A 67 5.85 1.14 -16.45
CA LEU A 67 4.50 1.60 -16.11
C LEU A 67 4.00 1.06 -14.76
N TRP A 68 4.34 -0.19 -14.41
CA TRP A 68 3.97 -0.77 -13.11
C TRP A 68 4.69 -0.08 -11.96
N VAL A 69 5.95 0.29 -12.17
CA VAL A 69 6.75 1.06 -11.21
C VAL A 69 6.14 2.45 -11.01
N GLN A 70 5.81 3.14 -12.09
CA GLN A 70 5.20 4.48 -12.02
C GLN A 70 3.83 4.45 -11.35
N MET A 71 3.00 3.42 -11.62
CA MET A 71 1.74 3.19 -10.91
C MET A 71 1.97 3.01 -9.40
N GLY A 72 3.04 2.33 -8.98
CA GLY A 72 3.37 2.19 -7.56
C GLY A 72 3.81 3.46 -6.88
N ILE A 73 4.60 4.28 -7.57
CA ILE A 73 4.97 5.62 -7.10
C ILE A 73 3.71 6.47 -6.96
N ALA A 74 2.86 6.53 -8.00
CA ALA A 74 1.64 7.31 -7.99
C ALA A 74 0.69 6.87 -6.85
N ARG A 75 0.51 5.55 -6.65
CA ARG A 75 -0.27 5.01 -5.54
C ARG A 75 0.31 5.40 -4.19
N GLY A 76 1.61 5.22 -3.97
CA GLY A 76 2.26 5.56 -2.71
C GLY A 76 2.15 7.05 -2.37
N VAL A 77 2.30 7.93 -3.36
CA VAL A 77 2.10 9.38 -3.18
C VAL A 77 0.64 9.70 -2.86
N LEU A 78 -0.32 9.10 -3.56
CA LEU A 78 -1.75 9.30 -3.30
C LEU A 78 -2.15 8.82 -1.89
N GLU A 79 -1.66 7.66 -1.47
CA GLU A 79 -1.90 7.13 -0.12
C GLU A 79 -1.30 8.03 0.96
N LEU A 80 -0.10 8.54 0.74
CA LEU A 80 0.55 9.49 1.65
C LEU A 80 -0.27 10.78 1.78
N VAL A 81 -0.64 11.39 0.65
CA VAL A 81 -1.43 12.64 0.63
C VAL A 81 -2.78 12.42 1.28
N PHE A 82 -3.48 11.34 0.93
CA PHE A 82 -4.79 11.03 1.51
C PHE A 82 -4.69 10.80 3.02
N SER A 83 -3.69 10.06 3.48
CA SER A 83 -3.48 9.81 4.91
C SER A 83 -3.19 11.09 5.69
N ILE A 84 -2.37 11.99 5.14
CA ILE A 84 -2.10 13.31 5.75
C ILE A 84 -3.38 14.15 5.80
N VAL A 85 -4.15 14.22 4.71
CA VAL A 85 -5.40 14.99 4.67
C VAL A 85 -6.42 14.46 5.68
N CYS A 86 -6.58 13.14 5.78
CA CYS A 86 -7.47 12.51 6.76
C CYS A 86 -7.02 12.79 8.20
N ALA A 87 -5.72 12.76 8.47
CA ALA A 87 -5.18 13.09 9.80
C ALA A 87 -5.36 14.56 10.16
N VAL A 88 -5.08 15.49 9.24
CA VAL A 88 -5.27 16.94 9.44
C VAL A 88 -6.74 17.28 9.66
N ARG A 89 -7.66 16.57 9.00
CA ARG A 89 -9.11 16.72 9.20
C ARG A 89 -9.63 16.07 10.48
N GLY A 90 -8.78 15.39 11.25
CA GLY A 90 -9.18 14.67 12.47
C GLY A 90 -10.09 13.47 12.21
N LEU A 91 -10.12 12.94 10.98
CA LEU A 91 -10.94 11.76 10.62
C LEU A 91 -10.34 10.46 11.16
N VAL A 92 -9.03 10.45 11.42
CA VAL A 92 -8.27 9.31 11.93
C VAL A 92 -7.31 9.78 13.00
N THR A 93 -7.12 8.98 14.05
CA THR A 93 -6.10 9.24 15.07
C THR A 93 -4.70 8.98 14.53
N TRP A 94 -3.68 9.48 15.21
CA TRP A 94 -2.30 9.24 14.79
C TRP A 94 -1.90 7.76 14.90
N GLU A 95 -2.50 7.01 15.83
CA GLU A 95 -2.37 5.56 15.93
C GLU A 95 -2.98 4.83 14.72
N GLN A 96 -4.12 5.30 14.24
CA GLN A 96 -4.80 4.77 13.05
C GLN A 96 -4.10 5.13 11.74
N ALA A 97 -3.58 6.36 11.63
CA ALA A 97 -2.99 6.89 10.40
C ALA A 97 -1.52 6.49 10.22
N SER A 98 -0.78 6.31 11.32
CA SER A 98 0.68 6.11 11.31
C SER A 98 1.11 4.94 10.43
N PHE A 99 0.43 3.79 10.51
CA PHE A 99 0.78 2.63 9.68
C PHE A 99 0.65 2.95 8.19
N GLY A 100 -0.46 3.57 7.77
CA GLY A 100 -0.66 3.97 6.37
C GLY A 100 0.38 4.98 5.91
N VAL A 101 0.66 6.00 6.73
CA VAL A 101 1.66 7.03 6.44
C VAL A 101 3.07 6.45 6.34
N PHE A 102 3.50 5.63 7.31
CA PHE A 102 4.84 5.04 7.30
C PHE A 102 5.03 4.03 6.17
N THR A 103 4.01 3.22 5.87
CA THR A 103 4.10 2.26 4.77
C THR A 103 4.11 2.98 3.42
N ALA A 104 3.26 3.99 3.23
CA ALA A 104 3.24 4.80 2.01
C ALA A 104 4.54 5.61 1.82
N LEU A 105 5.09 6.18 2.91
CA LEU A 105 6.35 6.91 2.89
C LEU A 105 7.53 5.98 2.59
N PHE A 106 7.57 4.79 3.18
CA PHE A 106 8.60 3.79 2.94
C PHE A 106 8.59 3.33 1.48
N ILE A 107 7.41 3.04 0.93
CA ILE A 107 7.23 2.69 -0.48
C ILE A 107 7.65 3.86 -1.38
N ALA A 108 7.13 5.07 -1.16
CA ALA A 108 7.45 6.24 -1.98
C ALA A 108 8.96 6.58 -1.95
N ALA A 109 9.59 6.55 -0.78
CA ALA A 109 11.04 6.78 -0.62
C ALA A 109 11.87 5.68 -1.29
N ALA A 110 11.47 4.41 -1.12
CA ALA A 110 12.11 3.28 -1.78
C ALA A 110 12.10 3.43 -3.30
N TYR A 111 10.95 3.76 -3.89
CA TYR A 111 10.85 3.93 -5.34
C TYR A 111 11.57 5.20 -5.85
N LEU A 112 11.59 6.30 -5.07
CA LEU A 112 12.29 7.53 -5.46
C LEU A 112 13.82 7.41 -5.41
N VAL A 113 14.37 6.69 -4.43
CA VAL A 113 15.81 6.54 -4.25
C VAL A 113 16.41 5.47 -5.15
N LEU A 114 15.67 4.39 -5.43
CA LEU A 114 16.21 3.21 -6.12
C LEU A 114 15.77 3.06 -7.59
N TYR A 115 14.89 3.91 -8.11
CA TYR A 115 14.63 3.92 -9.55
C TYR A 115 15.64 4.87 -10.23
N PRO A 116 16.67 4.35 -10.91
CA PRO A 116 17.63 5.21 -11.60
C PRO A 116 16.89 5.85 -12.78
N ARG A 117 16.78 7.18 -12.77
CA ARG A 117 16.26 7.95 -13.91
C ARG A 117 17.20 7.93 -15.13
N GLU A 118 18.40 7.35 -15.01
CA GLU A 118 19.49 7.52 -15.98
C GLU A 118 19.45 6.61 -17.23
N GLU A 119 18.48 5.71 -17.38
CA GLU A 119 18.36 4.90 -18.62
C GLU A 119 17.13 5.26 -19.46
N ALA A 120 16.46 6.36 -19.14
CA ALA A 120 15.51 7.04 -20.01
C ALA A 120 16.19 8.22 -20.70
N ALA A 121 17.24 7.91 -21.47
CA ALA A 121 17.85 8.79 -22.47
C ALA A 121 17.75 8.13 -23.84
#